data_AF-A0A6G6YWC5-F1
#
_entry.id   AF-A0A6G6YWC5-F1
#
_cell.length_a   1.000
_cell.length_b   1.000
_cell.length_c   1.000
_cell.angle_alpha   90.00
_cell.angle_beta   90.00
_cell.angle_gamma   90.00
#
_symmetry.space_group_name_H-M   'P 1'
#
loop_
_entity.id
_entity.type
_entity.pdbx_description
1 polymer ?
#
loop_
_entity_poly.entity_id
_entity_poly.type
_entity_poly.pdbx_seq_one_letter_code
_entity_poly.pdbx_strand_id
1 'polypeptide(L)'
;MVPYADHSDEVHVTPQKVPGTIEHAEGQSFVLHYRDVGGNLSVRAIRVWSIRHTDFGVPVLVARCHLRKATRYFRVDRIDAVADFDGVVIEPTSKFLSETFGVIWPPSDAEIEAANEFKMKWTRLRAMCRESGGLLLTAVGLADGELIPDEVGVILDFMGTCCARSQFELNGKDEDRLRLYIRRLRPTTESIDRAVEHLARGNSGHMVATLSACAKVMEADGNIDPEEIKMLDGFSRSMTGLPLQYP
;
A
#
# COMPACT_ATOMS: atom_id res chain seq x y z
N MET A 1 -1.08 45.94 -32.76
CA MET A 1 0.37 45.81 -32.49
C MET A 1 0.65 46.20 -31.04
N VAL A 2 0.48 45.25 -30.11
CA VAL A 2 1.15 45.09 -28.80
C VAL A 2 0.96 43.61 -28.41
N PRO A 3 1.71 43.04 -27.45
CA PRO A 3 2.68 41.98 -27.66
C PRO A 3 2.22 40.66 -26.98
N TYR A 4 2.98 39.58 -27.09
CA TYR A 4 3.03 38.61 -25.98
C TYR A 4 4.40 37.96 -25.93
N ALA A 5 5.08 38.22 -24.81
CA ALA A 5 6.32 37.56 -24.44
C ALA A 5 6.02 36.09 -24.16
N ASP A 6 6.75 35.23 -24.86
CA ASP A 6 6.78 33.80 -24.60
C ASP A 6 8.04 33.50 -23.79
N HIS A 7 7.86 33.35 -22.48
CA HIS A 7 8.76 32.61 -21.61
C HIS A 7 7.89 32.00 -20.51
N SER A 8 7.23 30.90 -20.87
CA SER A 8 6.63 30.01 -19.89
C SER A 8 7.74 29.15 -19.29
N ASP A 9 7.89 29.26 -17.97
CA ASP A 9 8.74 28.42 -17.15
C ASP A 9 8.42 26.94 -17.40
N GLU A 10 9.40 26.19 -17.91
CA GLU A 10 9.36 24.73 -17.89
C GLU A 10 9.44 24.27 -16.43
N VAL A 11 8.27 24.08 -15.83
CA VAL A 11 8.14 23.35 -14.58
C VAL A 11 8.54 21.91 -14.87
N HIS A 12 9.79 21.57 -14.58
CA HIS A 12 10.23 20.19 -14.47
C HIS A 12 9.48 19.53 -13.30
N VAL A 13 8.28 19.02 -13.59
CA VAL A 13 7.56 18.13 -12.69
C VAL A 13 8.30 16.80 -12.72
N THR A 14 9.20 16.57 -11.76
CA THR A 14 9.77 15.25 -11.53
C THR A 14 8.63 14.27 -11.21
N PRO A 15 8.47 13.17 -11.96
CA PRO A 15 7.39 12.23 -11.71
C PRO A 15 7.54 11.63 -10.31
N GLN A 16 6.53 11.87 -9.47
CA GLN A 16 6.48 11.36 -8.11
C GLN A 16 6.41 9.82 -8.12
N LYS A 17 7.51 9.16 -7.74
CA LYS A 17 7.66 7.71 -7.83
C LYS A 17 6.73 6.98 -6.85
N VAL A 18 6.03 5.96 -7.35
CA VAL A 18 5.00 5.22 -6.58
C VAL A 18 5.65 4.12 -5.74
N PRO A 19 5.34 4.02 -4.43
CA PRO A 19 5.77 2.90 -3.59
C PRO A 19 5.34 1.55 -4.17
N GLY A 20 6.26 0.57 -4.21
CA GLY A 20 6.03 -0.77 -4.74
C GLY A 20 6.45 -0.99 -6.19
N THR A 21 6.71 0.08 -6.95
CA THR A 21 7.15 -0.03 -8.35
C THR A 21 8.60 -0.48 -8.45
N ILE A 22 8.86 -1.37 -9.42
CA ILE A 22 10.20 -1.81 -9.81
C ILE A 22 10.58 -1.00 -11.05
N GLU A 23 11.60 -0.16 -10.93
CA GLU A 23 12.18 0.55 -12.07
C GLU A 23 13.37 -0.25 -12.58
N HIS A 24 13.42 -0.50 -13.89
CA HIS A 24 14.58 -1.13 -14.50
C HIS A 24 15.77 -0.18 -14.46
N ALA A 25 16.90 -0.66 -13.96
CA ALA A 25 18.19 0.02 -14.04
C ALA A 25 19.03 -0.69 -15.11
N GLU A 26 19.73 0.05 -15.96
CA GLU A 26 20.48 -0.44 -17.12
C GLU A 26 21.75 -1.25 -16.77
N GLY A 27 21.68 -2.21 -15.84
CA GLY A 27 22.77 -3.17 -15.61
C GLY A 27 24.08 -2.57 -15.11
N GLN A 28 24.04 -1.40 -14.46
CA GLN A 28 25.22 -0.65 -14.02
C GLN A 28 25.98 -1.39 -12.93
N SER A 29 27.32 -1.45 -13.06
CA SER A 29 28.20 -2.20 -12.16
C SER A 29 29.21 -1.28 -11.48
N PHE A 30 29.33 -1.38 -10.15
CA PHE A 30 30.19 -0.50 -9.33
C PHE A 30 30.43 -1.14 -7.95
N VAL A 31 31.25 -0.48 -7.13
CA VAL A 31 31.58 -0.90 -5.76
C VAL A 31 30.77 -0.08 -4.75
N LEU A 32 30.11 -0.75 -3.81
CA LEU A 32 29.42 -0.14 -2.68
C LEU A 32 30.26 -0.26 -1.40
N HIS A 33 30.39 0.85 -0.70
CA HIS A 33 30.74 0.88 0.72
C HIS A 33 29.41 0.87 1.50
N TYR A 34 29.04 -0.28 2.04
CA TYR A 34 27.69 -0.53 2.57
C TYR A 34 27.73 -0.89 4.05
N ARG A 35 26.89 -0.26 4.87
CA ARG A 35 26.69 -0.66 6.28
C ARG A 35 25.66 -1.78 6.39
N ASP A 36 26.05 -2.88 7.02
CA ASP A 36 25.11 -3.94 7.33
C ASP A 36 24.16 -3.58 8.50
N VAL A 37 23.28 -4.51 8.88
CA VAL A 37 22.31 -4.31 9.98
C VAL A 37 23.03 -4.12 11.33
N GLY A 38 24.24 -4.64 11.49
CA GLY A 38 25.07 -4.46 12.69
C GLY A 38 25.91 -3.18 12.65
N GLY A 39 25.78 -2.36 11.62
CA GLY A 39 26.55 -1.12 11.44
C GLY A 39 27.96 -1.34 10.89
N ASN A 40 28.34 -2.57 10.55
CA ASN A 40 29.68 -2.85 10.04
C ASN A 40 29.80 -2.44 8.58
N LEU A 41 30.91 -1.79 8.26
CA LEU A 41 31.22 -1.43 6.88
C LEU A 41 31.60 -2.68 6.09
N SER A 42 31.01 -2.80 4.91
CA SER A 42 31.18 -3.93 4.03
C SER A 42 31.31 -3.43 2.60
N VAL A 43 32.46 -3.71 1.97
CA VAL A 43 32.71 -3.39 0.56
C VAL A 43 32.12 -4.49 -0.34
N ARG A 44 31.36 -4.10 -1.36
CA ARG A 44 30.63 -5.01 -2.25
C ARG A 44 30.68 -4.52 -3.70
N ALA A 45 31.34 -5.28 -4.58
CA ALA A 45 31.14 -5.15 -6.01
C ALA A 45 29.74 -5.68 -6.38
N ILE A 46 28.93 -4.85 -7.04
CA ILE A 46 27.55 -5.18 -7.41
C ILE A 46 27.23 -4.80 -8.86
N ARG A 47 26.19 -5.43 -9.41
CA ARG A 47 25.51 -5.03 -10.65
C ARG A 47 24.04 -4.81 -10.39
N VAL A 48 23.55 -3.58 -10.52
CA VAL A 48 22.15 -3.21 -10.28
C VAL A 48 21.33 -3.48 -11.54
N TRP A 49 20.16 -4.10 -11.39
CA TRP A 49 19.21 -4.32 -12.50
C TRP A 49 17.85 -3.67 -12.26
N SER A 50 17.52 -3.35 -11.00
CA SER A 50 16.31 -2.62 -10.70
C SER A 50 16.38 -1.89 -9.37
N ILE A 51 15.50 -0.90 -9.24
CA ILE A 51 15.28 -0.15 -8.02
C ILE A 51 13.86 -0.45 -7.57
N ARG A 52 13.72 -0.89 -6.33
CA ARG A 52 12.42 -1.12 -5.70
C ARG A 52 12.15 0.00 -4.70
N HIS A 53 11.06 0.71 -4.91
CA HIS A 53 10.55 1.67 -3.93
C HIS A 53 9.74 0.90 -2.89
N THR A 54 10.08 1.06 -1.61
CA THR A 54 9.38 0.36 -0.51
C THR A 54 8.30 1.25 0.09
N ASP A 55 7.30 0.64 0.73
CA ASP A 55 6.24 1.38 1.45
C ASP A 55 6.78 2.27 2.58
N PHE A 56 8.02 2.03 3.02
CA PHE A 56 8.72 2.78 4.05
C PHE A 56 9.58 3.92 3.48
N GLY A 57 9.44 4.25 2.19
CA GLY A 57 10.06 5.41 1.55
C GLY A 57 11.54 5.25 1.18
N VAL A 58 12.27 4.32 1.77
CA VAL A 58 13.69 4.08 1.42
C VAL A 58 13.77 3.22 0.14
N PRO A 59 14.41 3.71 -0.94
CA PRO A 59 14.65 2.91 -2.13
C PRO A 59 15.63 1.77 -1.87
N VAL A 60 15.43 0.66 -2.59
CA VAL A 60 16.26 -0.55 -2.47
C VAL A 60 16.81 -0.90 -3.84
N LEU A 61 18.13 -0.89 -3.96
CA LEU A 61 18.81 -1.42 -5.14
C LEU A 61 18.71 -2.95 -5.12
N VAL A 62 18.19 -3.50 -6.21
CA VAL A 62 18.14 -4.93 -6.45
C VAL A 62 19.30 -5.28 -7.37
N ALA A 63 20.29 -6.01 -6.85
CA ALA A 63 21.57 -6.14 -7.51
C ALA A 63 22.21 -7.53 -7.34
N ARG A 64 23.03 -7.92 -8.32
CA ARG A 64 23.90 -9.09 -8.23
C ARG A 64 25.09 -8.71 -7.38
N CYS A 65 25.30 -9.39 -6.26
CA CYS A 65 26.55 -9.25 -5.53
C CYS A 65 27.60 -10.18 -6.13
N HIS A 66 28.70 -9.64 -6.66
CA HIS A 66 29.76 -10.43 -7.29
C HIS A 66 30.49 -11.33 -6.29
N LEU A 67 30.74 -10.83 -5.07
CA LEU A 67 31.40 -11.60 -4.00
C LEU A 67 30.58 -12.81 -3.55
N ARG A 68 29.25 -12.66 -3.49
CA ARG A 68 28.33 -13.71 -3.02
C ARG A 68 27.70 -14.53 -4.15
N LYS A 69 27.96 -14.14 -5.41
CA LYS A 69 27.37 -14.74 -6.62
C LYS A 69 25.84 -14.89 -6.56
N ALA A 70 25.16 -13.96 -5.88
CA ALA A 70 23.73 -14.05 -5.59
C ALA A 70 23.05 -12.68 -5.67
N THR A 71 21.74 -12.72 -5.94
CA THR A 71 20.84 -11.58 -5.88
C THR A 71 20.68 -11.09 -4.45
N ARG A 72 20.87 -9.79 -4.24
CA ARG A 72 20.73 -9.13 -2.94
C ARG A 72 20.07 -7.76 -3.07
N TYR A 73 19.53 -7.33 -1.95
CA TYR A 73 18.81 -6.07 -1.78
C TYR A 73 19.66 -5.14 -0.93
N PHE A 74 19.95 -3.94 -1.44
CA PHE A 74 20.75 -2.92 -0.76
C PHE A 74 19.90 -1.67 -0.56
N ARG A 75 19.57 -1.36 0.69
CA ARG A 75 18.85 -0.12 1.02
C ARG A 75 19.76 1.10 0.82
N VAL A 76 19.25 2.13 0.17
CA VAL A 76 20.04 3.33 -0.17
C VAL A 76 20.51 4.09 1.07
N ASP A 77 19.72 4.09 2.14
CA ASP A 77 20.05 4.72 3.44
C ASP A 77 21.28 4.13 4.15
N ARG A 78 21.79 2.99 3.68
CA ARG A 78 22.95 2.30 4.25
C ARG A 78 24.17 2.33 3.32
N ILE A 79 24.10 3.10 2.24
CA ILE A 79 25.24 3.31 1.34
C ILE A 79 26.04 4.49 1.89
N ASP A 80 27.26 4.22 2.36
CA ASP A 80 28.19 5.26 2.80
C ASP A 80 28.87 5.92 1.60
N ALA A 81 29.30 5.11 0.63
CA ALA A 81 29.96 5.59 -0.58
C ALA A 81 29.78 4.63 -1.76
N VAL A 82 29.93 5.20 -2.96
CA VAL A 82 30.05 4.47 -4.22
C VAL A 82 31.47 4.67 -4.73
N ALA A 83 32.08 3.62 -5.26
CA ALA A 83 33.36 3.69 -5.93
C ALA A 83 33.32 2.94 -7.27
N ASP A 84 34.23 3.27 -8.17
CA ASP A 84 34.49 2.44 -9.35
C ASP A 84 35.25 1.15 -8.97
N PHE A 85 35.60 0.34 -9.97
CA PHE A 85 36.33 -0.92 -9.76
C PHE A 85 37.82 -0.72 -9.40
N ASP A 86 38.36 0.47 -9.64
CA ASP A 86 39.72 0.85 -9.25
C ASP A 86 39.76 1.37 -7.80
N GLY A 87 38.60 1.51 -7.17
CA GLY A 87 38.44 1.92 -5.78
C GLY A 87 38.38 3.44 -5.59
N VAL A 88 38.27 4.21 -6.68
CA VAL A 88 38.10 5.66 -6.62
C VAL A 88 36.67 5.97 -6.20
N VAL A 89 36.53 6.67 -5.08
CA VAL A 89 35.22 7.08 -4.55
C VAL A 89 34.60 8.13 -5.47
N ILE A 90 33.36 7.91 -5.87
CA ILE A 90 32.57 8.81 -6.70
C ILE A 90 31.80 9.74 -5.77
N GLU A 91 32.21 11.00 -5.70
CA GLU A 91 31.57 12.02 -4.87
C GLU A 91 30.86 13.10 -5.71
N PRO A 92 29.69 13.60 -5.27
CA PRO A 92 28.94 13.12 -4.12
C PRO A 92 28.10 11.87 -4.46
N THR A 93 28.05 10.90 -3.55
CA THR A 93 27.28 9.64 -3.70
C THR A 93 25.82 9.90 -4.09
N SER A 94 25.20 10.94 -3.51
CA SER A 94 23.83 11.33 -3.81
C SER A 94 23.62 11.71 -5.28
N LYS A 95 24.57 12.44 -5.87
CA LYS A 95 24.54 12.83 -7.29
C LYS A 95 24.69 11.62 -8.19
N PHE A 96 25.59 10.69 -7.88
CA PHE A 96 25.71 9.43 -8.62
C PHE A 96 24.40 8.65 -8.60
N LEU A 97 23.76 8.53 -7.43
CA LEU A 97 22.47 7.83 -7.29
C LEU A 97 21.35 8.53 -8.06
N SER A 98 21.30 9.86 -8.05
CA SER A 98 20.29 10.60 -8.79
C SER A 98 20.48 10.52 -10.30
N GLU A 99 21.71 10.68 -10.80
CA GLU A 99 22.00 10.68 -12.24
C GLU A 99 21.92 9.27 -12.84
N THR A 100 22.37 8.26 -12.11
CA THR A 100 22.42 6.88 -12.62
C THR A 100 21.09 6.14 -12.46
N PHE A 101 20.35 6.45 -11.39
CA PHE A 101 19.19 5.66 -10.96
C PHE A 101 17.93 6.51 -10.75
N GLY A 102 18.00 7.83 -10.89
CA GLY A 102 16.90 8.73 -10.51
C GLY A 102 16.54 8.62 -9.02
N VAL A 103 17.49 8.21 -8.17
CA VAL A 103 17.28 8.06 -6.74
C VAL A 103 17.78 9.32 -6.03
N ILE A 104 16.85 10.05 -5.43
CA ILE A 104 17.17 11.21 -4.59
C ILE A 104 17.34 10.72 -3.14
N TRP A 105 18.55 10.84 -2.60
CA TRP A 105 18.85 10.50 -1.21
C TRP A 105 19.98 11.37 -0.65
N PRO A 106 19.86 11.92 0.58
CA PRO A 106 18.68 11.87 1.45
C PRO A 106 17.49 12.60 0.81
N PRO A 107 16.24 12.18 1.13
CA PRO A 107 15.06 12.90 0.67
C PRO A 107 15.04 14.30 1.27
N SER A 108 14.46 15.25 0.54
CA SER A 108 14.18 16.59 1.05
C SER A 108 13.16 16.55 2.20
N ASP A 109 13.12 17.59 3.02
CA ASP A 109 12.15 17.71 4.13
C ASP A 109 10.70 17.60 3.61
N ALA A 110 10.41 18.16 2.43
CA ALA A 110 9.11 18.05 1.79
C ALA A 110 8.74 16.61 1.39
N GLU A 111 9.70 15.82 0.92
CA GLU A 111 9.49 14.40 0.58
C GLU A 111 9.29 13.55 1.84
N ILE A 112 10.00 13.87 2.93
CA ILE A 112 9.81 13.22 4.24
C ILE A 112 8.41 13.51 4.77
N GLU A 113 7.97 14.77 4.73
CA GLU A 113 6.64 15.18 5.19
C GLU A 113 5.55 14.49 4.37
N ALA A 114 5.64 14.50 3.04
CA ALA A 114 4.70 13.82 2.16
C ALA A 114 4.63 12.30 2.42
N ALA A 115 5.77 11.64 2.69
CA ALA A 115 5.81 10.22 3.03
C ALA A 115 5.16 9.95 4.41
N ASN A 116 5.36 10.83 5.38
CA ASN A 116 4.73 10.72 6.70
C ASN A 116 3.21 10.94 6.61
N GLU A 117 2.77 11.97 5.90
CA GLU A 117 1.37 12.25 5.65
C GLU A 117 0.70 11.04 4.98
N PHE A 118 1.33 10.50 3.93
CA PHE A 118 0.86 9.29 3.27
C PHE A 118 0.75 8.10 4.24
N LYS A 119 1.77 7.85 5.06
CA LYS A 119 1.77 6.76 6.04
C LYS A 119 0.66 6.93 7.08
N MET A 120 0.43 8.14 7.57
CA MET A 120 -0.65 8.45 8.51
C MET A 120 -2.02 8.23 7.85
N LYS A 121 -2.21 8.78 6.65
CA LYS A 121 -3.43 8.62 5.84
C LYS A 121 -3.75 7.15 5.60
N TRP A 122 -2.78 6.35 5.15
CA TRP A 122 -2.94 4.92 4.90
C TRP A 122 -3.22 4.12 6.17
N THR A 123 -2.57 4.48 7.28
CA THR A 123 -2.83 3.84 8.58
C THR A 123 -4.26 4.07 9.02
N ARG A 124 -4.77 5.29 8.88
CA ARG A 124 -6.16 5.64 9.18
C ARG A 124 -7.15 4.92 8.26
N LEU A 125 -6.89 4.87 6.95
CA LEU A 125 -7.75 4.17 5.99
C LEU A 125 -7.87 2.67 6.29
N ARG A 126 -6.75 2.01 6.64
CA ARG A 126 -6.77 0.59 7.06
C ARG A 126 -7.52 0.38 8.37
N ALA A 127 -7.41 1.28 9.33
CA ALA A 127 -8.16 1.21 10.57
C ALA A 127 -9.66 1.32 10.29
N MET A 128 -10.08 2.32 9.51
CA MET A 128 -11.46 2.47 9.04
C MET A 128 -11.98 1.22 8.32
N CYS A 129 -11.20 0.61 7.43
CA CYS A 129 -11.61 -0.62 6.76
C CYS A 129 -11.87 -1.78 7.74
N ARG A 130 -11.11 -1.87 8.83
CA ARG A 130 -11.32 -2.91 9.85
C ARG A 130 -12.49 -2.61 10.79
N GLU A 131 -12.67 -1.35 11.16
CA GLU A 131 -13.60 -0.93 12.20
C GLU A 131 -14.99 -0.59 11.65
N SER A 132 -15.07 -0.06 10.43
CA SER A 132 -16.31 0.40 9.81
C SER A 132 -17.05 -0.66 9.01
N GLY A 133 -16.73 -1.94 9.21
CA GLY A 133 -17.43 -3.07 8.58
C GLY A 133 -16.76 -3.67 7.35
N GLY A 134 -15.78 -3.00 6.73
CA GLY A 134 -15.09 -3.53 5.53
C GLY A 134 -14.47 -4.93 5.72
N LEU A 135 -13.97 -5.23 6.93
CA LEU A 135 -13.48 -6.56 7.29
C LEU A 135 -14.59 -7.62 7.28
N LEU A 136 -15.80 -7.29 7.74
CA LEU A 136 -16.93 -8.21 7.77
C LEU A 136 -17.46 -8.48 6.36
N LEU A 137 -17.57 -7.43 5.54
CA LEU A 137 -17.96 -7.60 4.14
C LEU A 137 -16.95 -8.50 3.40
N THR A 138 -15.65 -8.29 3.66
CA THR A 138 -14.60 -9.15 3.08
C THR A 138 -14.66 -10.59 3.61
N ALA A 139 -15.12 -10.81 4.85
CA ALA A 139 -15.29 -12.15 5.39
C ALA A 139 -16.45 -12.89 4.72
N VAL A 140 -17.55 -12.18 4.44
CA VAL A 140 -18.72 -12.71 3.73
C VAL A 140 -18.32 -13.16 2.33
N GLY A 141 -17.75 -12.27 1.51
CA GLY A 141 -17.27 -12.65 0.17
C GLY A 141 -16.00 -13.52 0.16
N LEU A 142 -15.60 -14.09 1.29
CA LEU A 142 -14.56 -15.13 1.36
C LEU A 142 -15.09 -16.40 2.03
N ALA A 143 -16.40 -16.49 2.30
CA ALA A 143 -16.98 -17.64 2.99
C ALA A 143 -16.80 -18.94 2.19
N ASP A 144 -16.84 -18.84 0.86
CA ASP A 144 -16.60 -19.93 -0.09
C ASP A 144 -15.10 -20.11 -0.47
N GLY A 145 -14.26 -19.15 -0.07
CA GLY A 145 -12.81 -19.16 -0.25
C GLY A 145 -12.27 -18.25 -1.36
N GLU A 146 -13.12 -17.59 -2.15
CA GLU A 146 -12.68 -16.69 -3.22
C GLU A 146 -13.44 -15.36 -3.21
N LEU A 147 -12.69 -14.25 -3.27
CA LEU A 147 -13.27 -12.90 -3.36
C LEU A 147 -13.14 -12.38 -4.79
N ILE A 148 -14.24 -12.29 -5.51
CA ILE A 148 -14.30 -11.94 -6.92
C ILE A 148 -14.34 -10.41 -7.15
N PRO A 149 -14.09 -9.92 -8.37
CA PRO A 149 -14.02 -8.48 -8.65
C PRO A 149 -15.29 -7.68 -8.30
N ASP A 150 -16.47 -8.25 -8.52
CA ASP A 150 -17.75 -7.55 -8.32
C ASP A 150 -18.03 -7.32 -6.83
N GLU A 151 -17.77 -8.32 -5.98
CA GLU A 151 -17.79 -8.20 -4.52
C GLU A 151 -16.81 -7.15 -4.01
N VAL A 152 -15.58 -7.15 -4.55
CA VAL A 152 -14.59 -6.12 -4.21
C VAL A 152 -15.12 -4.72 -4.57
N GLY A 153 -15.84 -4.58 -5.68
CA GLY A 153 -16.52 -3.35 -6.07
C GLY A 153 -17.51 -2.89 -5.00
N VAL A 154 -18.40 -3.78 -4.55
CA VAL A 154 -19.38 -3.49 -3.48
C VAL A 154 -18.68 -3.06 -2.18
N ILE A 155 -17.60 -3.74 -1.80
CA ILE A 155 -16.82 -3.38 -0.60
C ILE A 155 -16.20 -1.99 -0.75
N LEU A 156 -15.66 -1.65 -1.92
CA LEU A 156 -15.08 -0.34 -2.19
C LEU A 156 -16.11 0.78 -2.11
N ASP A 157 -17.30 0.58 -2.69
CA ASP A 157 -18.39 1.57 -2.66
C ASP A 157 -18.86 1.83 -1.21
N PHE A 158 -18.99 0.76 -0.43
CA PHE A 158 -19.30 0.87 0.99
C PHE A 158 -18.20 1.62 1.76
N MET A 159 -16.93 1.31 1.49
CA MET A 159 -15.81 2.00 2.12
C MET A 159 -15.74 3.47 1.70
N GLY A 160 -16.05 3.81 0.45
CA GLY A 160 -16.17 5.20 -0.01
C GLY A 160 -17.22 5.97 0.76
N THR A 161 -18.38 5.34 1.01
CA THR A 161 -19.44 5.92 1.85
C THR A 161 -18.98 6.14 3.29
N CYS A 162 -18.24 5.19 3.88
CA CYS A 162 -17.68 5.32 5.23
C CYS A 162 -16.64 6.46 5.29
N CYS A 163 -15.74 6.53 4.31
CA CYS A 163 -14.74 7.59 4.20
C CYS A 163 -15.40 8.97 4.12
N ALA A 164 -16.42 9.14 3.25
CA ALA A 164 -17.15 10.39 3.12
C ALA A 164 -17.81 10.82 4.44
N ARG A 165 -18.44 9.89 5.17
CA ARG A 165 -19.04 10.18 6.49
C ARG A 165 -18.02 10.61 7.55
N SER A 166 -16.80 10.08 7.47
CA SER A 166 -15.69 10.45 8.34
C SER A 166 -14.86 11.64 7.84
N GLN A 167 -15.33 12.34 6.81
CA GLN A 167 -14.63 13.46 6.17
C GLN A 167 -13.20 13.08 5.72
N PHE A 168 -13.05 11.85 5.23
CA PHE A 168 -11.80 11.32 4.72
C PHE A 168 -11.86 11.27 3.20
N GLU A 169 -11.02 12.07 2.54
CA GLU A 169 -11.00 12.15 1.08
C GLU A 169 -10.16 11.01 0.47
N LEU A 170 -10.81 10.22 -0.38
CA LEU A 170 -10.16 9.24 -1.23
C LEU A 170 -9.86 9.85 -2.60
N ASN A 171 -8.67 9.57 -3.12
CA ASN A 171 -8.35 9.76 -4.54
C ASN A 171 -8.21 8.39 -5.22
N GLY A 172 -8.12 8.36 -6.55
CA GLY A 172 -8.03 7.10 -7.30
C GLY A 172 -6.85 6.19 -6.89
N LYS A 173 -5.71 6.77 -6.48
CA LYS A 173 -4.57 5.98 -5.98
C LYS A 173 -4.87 5.33 -4.63
N ASP A 174 -5.64 5.99 -3.77
CA ASP A 174 -6.06 5.45 -2.48
C ASP A 174 -7.08 4.32 -2.67
N GLU A 175 -8.01 4.47 -3.61
CA GLU A 175 -8.96 3.41 -3.99
C GLU A 175 -8.27 2.18 -4.57
N ASP A 176 -7.30 2.36 -5.48
CA ASP A 176 -6.52 1.26 -6.06
C ASP A 176 -5.76 0.47 -4.98
N ARG A 177 -5.19 1.19 -4.00
CA ARG A 177 -4.50 0.56 -2.86
C ARG A 177 -5.48 -0.16 -1.95
N LEU A 178 -6.63 0.45 -1.66
CA LEU A 178 -7.66 -0.16 -0.85
C LEU A 178 -8.19 -1.45 -1.50
N ARG A 179 -8.39 -1.44 -2.82
CA ARG A 179 -8.75 -2.61 -3.63
C ARG A 179 -7.76 -3.75 -3.44
N LEU A 180 -6.46 -3.47 -3.59
CA LEU A 180 -5.39 -4.46 -3.40
C LEU A 180 -5.32 -4.96 -1.96
N TYR A 181 -5.57 -4.07 -0.99
CA TYR A 181 -5.62 -4.43 0.42
C TYR A 181 -6.78 -5.38 0.74
N ILE A 182 -8.00 -5.08 0.27
CA ILE A 182 -9.20 -5.91 0.45
C ILE A 182 -8.97 -7.31 -0.12
N ARG A 183 -8.49 -7.43 -1.37
CA ARG A 183 -8.21 -8.74 -2.00
C ARG A 183 -7.22 -9.61 -1.23
N ARG A 184 -6.31 -8.97 -0.48
CA ARG A 184 -5.28 -9.65 0.34
C ARG A 184 -5.68 -9.81 1.78
N LEU A 185 -6.81 -9.22 2.19
CA LEU A 185 -7.29 -9.36 3.55
C LEU A 185 -7.63 -10.83 3.78
N ARG A 186 -7.24 -11.34 4.94
CA ARG A 186 -7.55 -12.69 5.40
C ARG A 186 -8.16 -12.55 6.78
N PRO A 187 -9.48 -12.31 6.87
CA PRO A 187 -10.17 -12.21 8.14
C PRO A 187 -9.93 -13.49 8.96
N THR A 188 -9.55 -13.32 10.22
CA THR A 188 -9.52 -14.40 11.22
C THR A 188 -10.76 -14.31 12.09
N THR A 189 -11.13 -15.43 12.73
CA THR A 189 -12.26 -15.46 13.69
C THR A 189 -12.13 -14.36 14.74
N GLU A 190 -10.95 -14.15 15.32
CA GLU A 190 -10.74 -13.11 16.33
C GLU A 190 -10.92 -11.70 15.78
N SER A 191 -10.52 -11.47 14.52
CA SER A 191 -10.69 -10.16 13.88
C SER A 191 -12.16 -9.87 13.54
N ILE A 192 -12.91 -10.91 13.16
CA ILE A 192 -14.33 -10.86 12.89
C ILE A 192 -15.08 -10.57 14.19
N ASP A 193 -14.83 -11.33 15.25
CA ASP A 193 -15.48 -11.16 16.55
C ASP A 193 -15.30 -9.73 17.09
N ARG A 194 -14.09 -9.18 16.99
CA ARG A 194 -13.81 -7.79 17.39
C ARG A 194 -14.58 -6.78 16.56
N ALA A 195 -14.68 -6.98 15.25
CA ALA A 195 -15.42 -6.06 14.37
C ALA A 195 -16.93 -6.13 14.65
N VAL A 196 -17.47 -7.33 14.87
CA VAL A 196 -18.87 -7.55 15.29
C VAL A 196 -19.15 -6.83 16.60
N GLU A 197 -18.30 -7.03 17.61
CA GLU A 197 -18.44 -6.42 18.92
C GLU A 197 -18.34 -4.89 18.88
N HIS A 198 -17.44 -4.36 18.04
CA HIS A 198 -17.29 -2.93 17.82
C HIS A 198 -18.55 -2.31 17.21
N LEU A 199 -19.12 -2.94 16.18
CA LEU A 199 -20.34 -2.46 15.53
C LEU A 199 -21.57 -2.58 16.42
N ALA A 200 -21.69 -3.66 17.20
CA ALA A 200 -22.79 -3.87 18.14
C ALA A 200 -22.85 -2.79 19.23
N ARG A 201 -21.69 -2.27 19.67
CA ARG A 201 -21.60 -1.15 20.63
C ARG A 201 -21.74 0.23 20.00
N GLY A 202 -21.67 0.30 18.68
CA GLY A 202 -21.62 1.55 17.92
C GLY A 202 -22.99 2.13 17.59
N ASN A 203 -23.02 2.90 16.50
CA ASN A 203 -24.24 3.49 15.98
C ASN A 203 -25.09 2.42 15.26
N SER A 204 -26.35 2.25 15.68
CA SER A 204 -27.27 1.26 15.09
C SER A 204 -27.49 1.46 13.59
N GLY A 205 -27.50 2.70 13.09
CA GLY A 205 -27.59 2.99 11.66
C GLY A 205 -26.35 2.57 10.88
N HIS A 206 -25.16 2.62 11.49
CA HIS A 206 -23.93 2.10 10.86
C HIS A 206 -23.90 0.57 10.85
N MET A 207 -24.35 -0.06 11.94
CA MET A 207 -24.54 -1.50 12.02
C MET A 207 -25.50 -2.00 10.93
N VAL A 208 -26.69 -1.39 10.80
CA VAL A 208 -27.66 -1.73 9.75
C VAL A 208 -27.05 -1.52 8.35
N ALA A 209 -26.39 -0.39 8.11
CA ALA A 209 -25.73 -0.15 6.83
C ALA A 209 -24.66 -1.19 6.50
N THR A 210 -23.93 -1.68 7.50
CA THR A 210 -22.92 -2.74 7.34
C THR A 210 -23.58 -4.07 6.98
N LEU A 211 -24.63 -4.48 7.71
CA LEU A 211 -25.36 -5.72 7.43
C LEU A 211 -26.00 -5.69 6.04
N SER A 212 -26.60 -4.56 5.65
CA SER A 212 -27.14 -4.37 4.30
C SER A 212 -26.05 -4.41 3.23
N ALA A 213 -24.85 -3.91 3.51
CA ALA A 213 -23.75 -3.98 2.56
C ALA A 213 -23.16 -5.39 2.46
N CYS A 214 -23.13 -6.17 3.54
CA CYS A 214 -22.80 -7.60 3.48
C CYS A 214 -23.79 -8.38 2.59
N ALA A 215 -25.09 -8.11 2.71
CA ALA A 215 -26.08 -8.73 1.82
C ALA A 215 -25.80 -8.41 0.34
N LYS A 216 -25.45 -7.15 0.03
CA LYS A 216 -25.07 -6.76 -1.34
C LYS A 216 -23.81 -7.44 -1.85
N VAL A 217 -22.87 -7.82 -0.97
CA VAL A 217 -21.69 -8.57 -1.36
C VAL A 217 -22.11 -9.96 -1.84
N MET A 218 -22.95 -10.66 -1.06
CA MET A 218 -23.48 -11.99 -1.42
C MET A 218 -24.30 -11.96 -2.71
N GLU A 219 -24.98 -10.85 -3.00
CA GLU A 219 -25.77 -10.70 -4.21
C GLU A 219 -24.94 -10.27 -5.44
N ALA A 220 -23.66 -9.91 -5.26
CA ALA A 220 -22.87 -9.23 -6.28
C ALA A 220 -22.66 -10.07 -7.55
N ASP A 221 -22.53 -11.38 -7.39
CA ASP A 221 -22.28 -12.34 -8.47
C ASP A 221 -23.55 -13.08 -8.94
N GLY A 222 -24.67 -12.87 -8.24
CA GLY A 222 -25.97 -13.49 -8.49
C GLY A 222 -26.14 -14.90 -7.89
N ASN A 223 -25.16 -15.44 -7.16
CA ASN A 223 -25.21 -16.75 -6.53
C ASN A 223 -24.92 -16.64 -5.03
N ILE A 224 -25.95 -16.87 -4.21
CA ILE A 224 -25.80 -16.82 -2.76
C ILE A 224 -25.45 -18.21 -2.22
N ASP A 225 -24.29 -18.34 -1.58
CA ASP A 225 -23.86 -19.60 -0.97
C ASP A 225 -24.43 -19.76 0.46
N PRO A 226 -24.84 -20.98 0.88
CA PRO A 226 -25.29 -21.24 2.24
C PRO A 226 -24.33 -20.83 3.36
N GLU A 227 -23.01 -20.91 3.16
CA GLU A 227 -22.03 -20.49 4.16
C GLU A 227 -21.96 -18.96 4.32
N GLU A 228 -22.20 -18.20 3.25
CA GLU A 228 -22.34 -16.74 3.34
C GLU A 228 -23.58 -16.34 4.14
N ILE A 229 -24.73 -16.97 3.87
CA ILE A 229 -25.99 -16.76 4.61
C ILE A 229 -25.77 -17.05 6.09
N LYS A 230 -25.16 -18.18 6.40
CA LYS A 230 -24.87 -18.60 7.77
C LYS A 230 -23.91 -17.63 8.47
N MET A 231 -22.91 -17.11 7.76
CA MET A 231 -21.99 -16.12 8.30
C MET A 231 -22.71 -14.81 8.60
N LEU A 232 -23.52 -14.31 7.66
CA LEU A 232 -24.28 -13.06 7.84
C LEU A 232 -25.36 -13.19 8.91
N ASP A 233 -26.06 -14.33 9.01
CA ASP A 233 -26.97 -14.63 10.12
C ASP A 233 -26.24 -14.63 11.47
N GLY A 234 -25.03 -15.20 11.51
CA GLY A 234 -24.14 -15.14 12.68
C GLY A 234 -23.82 -13.70 13.11
N PHE A 235 -23.52 -12.83 12.15
CA PHE A 235 -23.27 -11.41 12.42
C PHE A 235 -24.54 -10.71 12.94
N SER A 236 -25.68 -10.92 12.28
CA SER A 236 -26.97 -10.34 12.69
C SER A 236 -27.32 -10.73 14.12
N ARG A 237 -27.26 -12.03 14.46
CA ARG A 237 -27.56 -12.53 15.81
C ARG A 237 -26.63 -11.93 16.85
N SER A 238 -25.34 -11.85 16.54
CA SER A 238 -24.34 -11.34 17.48
C SER A 238 -24.50 -9.84 17.73
N MET A 239 -24.88 -9.06 16.71
CA MET A 239 -25.04 -7.62 16.85
C MET A 239 -26.41 -7.19 17.37
N THR A 240 -27.48 -7.90 16.98
CA THR A 240 -28.87 -7.47 17.21
C THR A 240 -29.64 -8.40 18.15
N GLY A 241 -29.15 -9.62 18.40
CA GLY A 241 -29.89 -10.68 19.06
C GLY A 241 -30.96 -11.36 18.19
N LEU A 242 -31.14 -10.92 16.94
CA LEU A 242 -32.16 -11.41 16.03
C LEU A 242 -31.53 -12.14 14.83
N PRO A 243 -32.16 -13.21 14.33
CA PRO A 243 -31.76 -13.83 13.08
C PRO A 243 -31.91 -12.84 11.91
N LEU A 244 -31.10 -13.03 10.88
CA LEU A 244 -31.23 -12.29 9.63
C LEU A 244 -32.60 -12.63 9.01
N GLN A 245 -33.40 -11.61 8.76
CA GLN A 245 -34.62 -11.75 7.95
C GLN A 245 -34.24 -11.55 6.49
N TYR A 246 -33.69 -12.60 5.89
CA TYR A 246 -33.45 -12.64 4.45
C TYR A 246 -34.69 -13.23 3.77
N PRO A 247 -35.27 -12.57 2.75
CA PRO A 247 -36.41 -13.11 2.01
C PRO A 247 -36.06 -14.35 1.18
#